data_AF-A0AAW5EHD5-F1
#
_entry.id   AF-A0AAW5EHD5-F1
#
_cell.length_a   1.000
_cell.length_b   1.000
_cell.length_c   1.000
_cell.angle_alpha   90.00
_cell.angle_beta   90.00
_cell.angle_gamma   90.00
#
_symmetry.space_group_name_H-M   'P 1'
#
loop_
_entity.id
_entity.type
_entity.pdbx_description
1 polymer ?
#
loop_
_entity_poly.entity_id
_entity_poly.type
_entity_poly.pdbx_seq_one_letter_code
_entity_poly.pdbx_strand_id
1 'polypeptide(L)'
;DMKEGKLKPNAITAALKLITLKDITTDVFHTANAKALINKENIKLDLNMQADRSYVLVSSGMLNSKSGSLNLPFDIKIDRANFKGNITGTTQKPQVKLEAGSVVNSIKNIVGDKAQDGVQKAGEKVDEGINKLLNKIF
;
A
#
# COMPACT_ATOMS: atom_id res chain seq x y z
N ASP A 1 9.12 -3.18 11.92
CA ASP A 1 9.66 -2.51 13.12
C ASP A 1 8.79 -1.30 13.44
N MET A 2 8.56 -1.02 14.72
CA MET A 2 7.70 0.07 15.19
C MET A 2 8.39 0.87 16.31
N LYS A 3 8.07 2.16 16.42
CA LYS A 3 8.49 3.04 17.52
C LYS A 3 7.35 3.99 17.85
N GLU A 4 6.97 4.08 19.14
CA GLU A 4 5.90 4.99 19.60
C GLU A 4 4.58 4.82 18.82
N GLY A 5 4.21 3.55 18.56
CA GLY A 5 3.01 3.22 17.78
C GLY A 5 3.12 3.47 16.26
N LYS A 6 4.25 4.01 15.77
CA LYS A 6 4.48 4.30 14.35
C LYS A 6 5.30 3.20 13.68
N LEU A 7 5.02 2.94 12.41
CA LEU A 7 5.90 2.11 11.57
C LEU A 7 7.24 2.83 11.34
N LYS A 8 8.36 2.11 11.48
CA LYS A 8 9.66 2.69 11.13
C LYS A 8 9.86 2.78 9.61
N PRO A 9 10.43 3.87 9.10
CA PRO A 9 10.81 3.98 7.70
C PRO A 9 11.73 2.84 7.25
N ASN A 10 11.40 2.22 6.13
CA ASN A 10 12.19 1.20 5.45
C ASN A 10 11.84 1.16 3.95
N ALA A 11 12.46 0.23 3.19
CA ALA A 11 12.23 0.14 1.75
C ALA A 11 10.77 -0.15 1.38
N ILE A 12 10.03 -0.94 2.19
CA ILE A 12 8.61 -1.27 1.94
C ILE A 12 7.74 -0.03 2.16
N THR A 13 7.92 0.67 3.28
CA THR A 13 7.13 1.88 3.57
C THR A 13 7.46 3.01 2.59
N ALA A 14 8.71 3.10 2.13
CA ALA A 14 9.12 4.05 1.09
C ALA A 14 8.47 3.73 -0.27
N ALA A 15 8.46 2.46 -0.69
CA ALA A 15 7.81 2.05 -1.93
C ALA A 15 6.29 2.31 -1.89
N LEU A 16 5.64 2.03 -0.76
CA LEU A 16 4.23 2.37 -0.56
C LEU A 16 4.01 3.89 -0.66
N LYS A 17 4.83 4.70 0.03
CA LYS A 17 4.72 6.17 -0.01
C LYS A 17 4.82 6.74 -1.42
N LEU A 18 5.74 6.24 -2.26
CA LEU A 18 5.90 6.70 -3.64
C LEU A 18 4.65 6.47 -4.50
N ILE A 19 3.93 5.39 -4.21
CA ILE A 19 2.84 4.90 -5.05
C ILE A 19 1.48 5.38 -4.55
N THR A 20 1.30 5.47 -3.23
CA THR A 20 0.08 6.01 -2.62
C THR A 20 0.12 7.52 -2.44
N LEU A 21 1.30 8.13 -2.58
CA LEU A 21 1.59 9.54 -2.27
C LEU A 21 1.27 9.92 -0.82
N LYS A 22 1.17 8.92 0.06
CA LYS A 22 0.79 9.05 1.48
C LYS A 22 1.81 8.33 2.34
N ASP A 23 2.32 9.03 3.36
CA ASP A 23 3.33 8.48 4.25
C ASP A 23 2.69 7.76 5.45
N ILE A 24 2.59 6.43 5.37
CA ILE A 24 2.00 5.63 6.44
C ILE A 24 2.89 5.55 7.70
N THR A 25 4.14 6.00 7.65
CA THR A 25 5.04 6.01 8.81
C THR A 25 4.74 7.15 9.78
N THR A 26 3.94 8.13 9.36
CA THR A 26 3.55 9.25 10.23
C THR A 26 2.38 8.91 11.14
N ASP A 27 1.63 7.85 10.81
CA ASP A 27 0.44 7.44 11.54
C ASP A 27 0.80 6.72 12.86
N VAL A 28 0.08 7.08 13.92
CA VAL A 28 0.16 6.41 15.23
C VAL A 28 -0.92 5.35 15.29
N PHE A 29 -0.53 4.09 15.24
CA PHE A 29 -1.45 2.97 15.28
C PHE A 29 -1.83 2.65 16.73
N HIS A 30 -3.12 2.75 17.05
CA HIS A 30 -3.67 2.35 18.35
C HIS A 30 -3.91 0.84 18.42
N THR A 31 -3.93 0.13 17.28
CA THR A 31 -4.06 -1.33 17.22
C THR A 31 -3.12 -1.89 16.17
N ALA A 32 -2.39 -2.95 16.53
CA ALA A 32 -1.52 -3.69 15.62
C ALA A 32 -1.51 -5.17 16.01
N ASN A 33 -2.24 -5.99 15.25
CA ASN A 33 -2.26 -7.43 15.40
C ASN A 33 -1.38 -8.07 14.32
N ALA A 34 -0.35 -8.80 14.73
CA ALA A 34 0.52 -9.53 13.83
C ALA A 34 0.53 -11.01 14.22
N LYS A 35 0.34 -11.89 13.25
CA LYS A 35 0.47 -13.34 13.40
C LYS A 35 1.47 -13.85 12.39
N ALA A 36 2.49 -14.54 12.85
CA ALA A 36 3.49 -15.18 12.01
C ALA A 36 3.49 -16.69 12.24
N LEU A 37 3.43 -17.46 11.16
CA LEU A 37 3.70 -18.89 11.15
C LEU A 37 5.07 -19.10 10.52
N ILE A 38 6.02 -19.58 11.31
CA ILE A 38 7.42 -19.73 10.91
C ILE A 38 7.71 -21.21 10.70
N ASN A 39 8.14 -21.56 9.48
CA ASN A 39 8.66 -22.89 9.14
C ASN A 39 10.03 -22.72 8.48
N LYS A 40 11.07 -22.82 9.32
CA LYS A 40 12.46 -22.48 8.97
C LYS A 40 12.54 -21.07 8.38
N GLU A 41 12.96 -20.95 7.12
CA GLU A 41 13.14 -19.68 6.43
C GLU A 41 11.82 -19.12 5.91
N ASN A 42 10.77 -19.93 5.80
CA ASN A 42 9.48 -19.50 5.28
C ASN A 42 8.59 -18.98 6.40
N ILE A 43 8.10 -17.76 6.23
CA ILE A 43 7.27 -17.05 7.19
C ILE A 43 5.98 -16.66 6.47
N LYS A 44 4.86 -17.14 7.00
CA LYS A 44 3.54 -16.65 6.63
C LYS A 44 3.11 -15.59 7.64
N LEU A 45 2.73 -14.40 7.16
CA LEU A 45 2.42 -13.22 7.95
C LEU A 45 0.98 -12.76 7.69
N ASP A 46 0.21 -12.63 8.76
CA ASP A 46 -1.03 -11.86 8.78
C ASP A 46 -0.81 -10.60 9.63
N LEU A 47 -1.19 -9.45 9.11
CA LEU A 47 -1.03 -8.15 9.78
C LEU A 47 -2.32 -7.35 9.66
N ASN A 48 -2.82 -6.81 10.77
CA ASN A 48 -3.98 -5.93 10.81
C ASN A 48 -3.68 -4.77 11.77
N MET A 49 -3.57 -3.56 11.22
CA MET A 49 -3.25 -2.35 11.97
C MET A 49 -4.30 -1.26 11.77
N GLN A 50 -4.62 -0.52 12.82
CA GLN A 50 -5.59 0.57 12.82
C GLN A 50 -5.03 1.82 13.49
N ALA A 51 -5.28 2.96 12.86
CA ALA A 51 -5.05 4.32 13.34
C ALA A 51 -6.29 5.16 13.01
N ASP A 52 -6.40 6.36 13.57
CA ASP A 52 -7.59 7.22 13.41
C ASP A 52 -7.97 7.49 11.94
N ARG A 53 -6.96 7.62 11.08
CA ARG A 53 -7.13 7.94 9.65
C ARG A 53 -6.65 6.85 8.71
N SER A 54 -6.14 5.74 9.22
CA SER A 54 -5.52 4.73 8.37
C SER A 54 -5.67 3.31 8.89
N TYR A 55 -5.55 2.39 7.93
CA TYR A 55 -5.70 0.97 8.11
C TYR A 55 -4.68 0.25 7.24
N VAL A 56 -4.04 -0.78 7.80
CA VAL A 56 -3.14 -1.66 7.05
C VAL A 56 -3.56 -3.10 7.28
N LEU A 57 -3.89 -3.80 6.20
CA LEU A 57 -4.09 -5.24 6.19
C LEU A 57 -3.06 -5.88 5.28
N VAL A 58 -2.41 -6.93 5.78
CA VAL A 58 -1.73 -7.93 4.97
C VAL A 58 -2.35 -9.28 5.31
N SER A 59 -2.94 -9.93 4.31
CA SER A 59 -3.56 -11.25 4.48
C SER A 59 -2.70 -12.30 3.81
N SER A 60 -2.22 -13.28 4.57
CA SER A 60 -1.43 -14.40 4.09
C SER A 60 -0.16 -13.97 3.33
N GLY A 61 0.52 -12.93 3.80
CA GLY A 61 1.81 -12.51 3.27
C GLY A 61 2.86 -13.60 3.44
N MET A 62 3.76 -13.73 2.47
CA MET A 62 4.84 -14.70 2.47
C MET A 62 6.18 -13.96 2.49
N LEU A 63 7.09 -14.41 3.36
CA LEU A 63 8.45 -13.91 3.48
C LEU A 63 9.39 -15.10 3.58
N ASN A 64 10.54 -15.02 2.91
CA ASN A 64 11.65 -15.94 3.12
C ASN A 64 12.79 -15.21 3.84
N SER A 65 13.09 -15.57 5.08
CA SER A 65 14.06 -14.87 5.92
C SER A 65 15.52 -15.01 5.46
N LYS A 66 15.84 -16.03 4.65
CA LYS A 66 17.17 -16.25 4.08
C LYS A 66 17.43 -15.42 2.83
N SER A 67 16.50 -15.43 1.89
CA SER A 67 16.62 -14.68 0.63
C SER A 67 16.10 -13.25 0.71
N GLY A 68 15.32 -12.94 1.75
CA GLY A 68 14.59 -11.69 1.87
C GLY A 68 13.40 -11.58 0.91
N SER A 69 13.10 -12.62 0.13
CA SER A 69 11.99 -12.61 -0.84
C SER A 69 10.66 -12.43 -0.14
N LEU A 70 9.79 -11.58 -0.70
CA LEU A 70 8.48 -11.31 -0.14
C LEU A 70 7.37 -11.32 -1.20
N ASN A 71 6.17 -11.64 -0.75
CA ASN A 71 4.92 -11.57 -1.48
C ASN A 71 3.83 -11.19 -0.48
N LEU A 72 3.45 -9.92 -0.42
CA LEU A 72 2.59 -9.34 0.61
C LEU A 72 1.35 -8.71 -0.06
N PRO A 73 0.24 -9.47 -0.19
CA PRO A 73 -1.04 -8.90 -0.59
C PRO A 73 -1.50 -7.92 0.48
N PHE A 74 -1.89 -6.72 0.08
CA PHE A 74 -2.28 -5.66 1.02
C PHE A 74 -3.59 -4.96 0.66
N ASP A 75 -4.27 -4.47 1.69
CA ASP A 75 -5.39 -3.53 1.62
C ASP A 75 -5.09 -2.40 2.61
N ILE A 76 -4.80 -1.22 2.09
CA ILE A 76 -4.38 -0.05 2.86
C ILE A 76 -5.39 1.07 2.63
N LYS A 77 -5.96 1.59 3.71
CA LYS A 77 -6.78 2.81 3.65
C LYS A 77 -6.06 3.94 4.34
N ILE A 78 -6.06 5.11 3.73
CA ILE A 78 -5.52 6.34 4.30
C ILE A 78 -6.45 7.47 3.90
N ASP A 79 -7.03 8.16 4.88
CA ASP A 79 -8.09 9.14 4.67
C ASP A 79 -9.28 8.53 3.90
N ARG A 80 -9.57 9.08 2.71
CA ARG A 80 -10.64 8.63 1.81
C ARG A 80 -10.15 7.67 0.72
N ALA A 81 -8.84 7.42 0.66
CA ALA A 81 -8.23 6.56 -0.33
C ALA A 81 -8.14 5.11 0.17
N ASN A 82 -8.31 4.18 -0.76
CA ASN A 82 -8.15 2.75 -0.55
C ASN A 82 -7.22 2.17 -1.62
N PHE A 83 -6.11 1.58 -1.20
CA PHE A 83 -5.10 0.99 -2.06
C PHE A 83 -5.01 -0.51 -1.79
N LYS A 84 -5.39 -1.30 -2.79
CA LYS A 84 -5.19 -2.74 -2.82
C LYS A 84 -4.09 -3.08 -3.80
N GLY A 85 -3.33 -4.11 -3.47
CA GLY A 85 -2.23 -4.52 -4.30
C GLY A 85 -1.39 -5.61 -3.68
N ASN A 86 -0.21 -5.77 -4.24
CA ASN A 86 0.75 -6.74 -3.79
C ASN A 86 2.16 -6.14 -3.76
N ILE A 87 2.92 -6.45 -2.71
CA ILE A 87 4.34 -6.14 -2.62
C ILE A 87 5.12 -7.42 -2.91
N THR A 88 5.92 -7.43 -3.96
CA THR A 88 6.79 -8.55 -4.36
C THR A 88 8.26 -8.14 -4.32
N GLY A 89 9.17 -9.03 -4.73
CA GLY A 89 10.61 -8.75 -4.77
C GLY A 89 11.27 -9.15 -3.45
N THR A 90 12.13 -8.28 -2.89
CA THR A 90 12.80 -8.54 -1.62
C THR A 90 12.57 -7.43 -0.60
N THR A 91 12.85 -7.70 0.67
CA THR A 91 12.79 -6.71 1.77
C THR A 91 13.69 -5.50 1.56
N GLN A 92 14.75 -5.61 0.75
CA GLN A 92 15.64 -4.50 0.37
C GLN A 92 15.20 -3.78 -0.91
N LYS A 93 14.59 -4.52 -1.84
CA LYS A 93 14.15 -4.01 -3.15
C LYS A 93 12.70 -4.44 -3.42
N PRO A 94 11.73 -3.91 -2.67
CA PRO A 94 10.34 -4.26 -2.86
C PRO A 94 9.80 -3.63 -4.14
N GLN A 95 8.90 -4.34 -4.79
CA GLN A 95 8.14 -3.87 -5.95
C GLN A 95 6.67 -3.90 -5.59
N VAL A 96 5.97 -2.81 -5.82
CA VAL A 96 4.55 -2.68 -5.48
C VAL A 96 3.75 -2.67 -6.77
N LYS A 97 2.72 -3.51 -6.83
CA LYS A 97 1.72 -3.52 -7.91
C LYS A 97 0.38 -3.14 -7.31
N LEU A 98 -0.26 -2.10 -7.83
CA LEU A 98 -1.61 -1.71 -7.43
C LEU A 98 -2.66 -2.39 -8.30
N GLU A 99 -3.79 -2.71 -7.69
CA GLU A 99 -4.99 -3.08 -8.43
C GLU A 99 -5.64 -1.82 -9.02
N ALA A 100 -5.77 -1.79 -10.36
CA ALA A 100 -6.24 -0.60 -11.08
C ALA A 100 -7.58 -0.03 -10.57
N GLY A 101 -8.53 -0.91 -10.21
CA GLY A 101 -9.83 -0.50 -9.66
C GLY A 101 -9.73 0.24 -8.31
N SER A 102 -8.72 -0.06 -7.51
CA SER A 102 -8.50 0.58 -6.21
C SER A 102 -8.00 2.02 -6.34
N VAL A 103 -7.15 2.27 -7.35
CA VAL A 103 -6.60 3.60 -7.64
C VAL A 103 -7.69 4.55 -8.11
N VAL A 104 -8.53 4.09 -9.04
CA VAL A 104 -9.65 4.88 -9.58
C VAL A 104 -10.63 5.28 -8.47
N ASN A 105 -11.02 4.35 -7.61
CA ASN A 105 -11.91 4.64 -6.48
C ASN A 105 -11.28 5.59 -5.47
N SER A 106 -9.97 5.49 -5.23
CA SER A 106 -9.25 6.43 -4.36
C SER A 106 -9.27 7.85 -4.89
N ILE A 107 -8.97 8.03 -6.19
CA ILE A 107 -9.01 9.34 -6.84
C ILE A 107 -10.44 9.91 -6.78
N LYS A 108 -11.46 9.10 -7.07
CA LYS A 108 -12.87 9.51 -6.97
C LYS A 108 -13.22 9.99 -5.56
N ASN A 109 -12.80 9.26 -4.53
CA ASN A 109 -13.09 9.57 -3.13
C ASN A 109 -12.34 10.81 -2.62
N ILE A 110 -11.17 11.13 -3.19
CA ILE A 110 -10.39 12.32 -2.85
C ILE A 110 -10.94 13.57 -3.57
N VAL A 111 -11.26 13.47 -4.86
CA VAL A 111 -11.54 14.62 -5.73
C VAL A 111 -13.04 14.98 -5.81
N GLY A 112 -13.95 14.05 -5.47
CA GLY A 112 -15.40 14.24 -5.66
C GLY A 112 -15.79 14.26 -7.14
N ASP A 113 -17.09 14.19 -7.45
CA ASP A 113 -17.68 13.96 -8.79
C ASP A 113 -17.19 14.87 -9.94
N LYS A 114 -16.41 15.93 -9.67
CA LYS A 114 -15.92 16.90 -10.67
C LYS A 114 -14.81 16.39 -11.60
N ALA A 115 -14.36 15.15 -11.47
CA ALA A 115 -13.34 14.55 -12.34
C ALA A 115 -13.88 13.41 -13.25
N GLN A 116 -15.21 13.31 -13.42
CA GLN A 116 -15.84 12.24 -14.21
C GLN A 116 -15.36 12.16 -15.68
N ASP A 117 -15.00 13.28 -16.30
CA ASP A 117 -14.66 13.29 -17.74
C ASP A 117 -13.25 12.79 -18.07
N GLY A 118 -12.34 12.70 -17.09
CA GLY A 118 -10.94 12.28 -17.32
C GLY A 118 -10.71 10.77 -17.17
N VAL A 119 -11.54 10.09 -16.38
CA VAL A 119 -11.29 8.70 -15.95
C VAL A 119 -11.91 7.69 -16.91
N GLN A 120 -13.04 8.00 -17.56
CA GLN A 120 -13.69 7.08 -18.49
C GLN A 120 -12.88 6.81 -19.77
N LYS A 121 -11.96 7.70 -20.16
CA LYS A 121 -11.06 7.49 -21.31
C LYS A 121 -9.76 6.74 -20.98
N ALA A 122 -9.50 6.46 -19.70
CA ALA A 122 -8.27 5.83 -19.23
C ALA A 122 -8.38 4.32 -18.98
N GLY A 123 -9.47 3.68 -19.43
CA GLY A 123 -9.68 2.23 -19.32
C GLY A 123 -8.77 1.39 -20.22
N GLU A 124 -8.13 1.98 -21.23
CA GLU A 124 -7.29 1.23 -22.20
C GLU A 124 -5.78 1.50 -22.11
N LYS A 125 -5.30 2.51 -21.36
CA LYS A 125 -3.86 2.74 -21.13
C LYS A 125 -3.62 3.44 -19.78
N VAL A 126 -3.53 2.62 -18.73
CA VAL A 126 -3.53 3.08 -17.32
C VAL A 126 -2.24 3.84 -16.93
N ASP A 127 -1.10 3.60 -17.58
CA ASP A 127 0.19 4.15 -17.11
C ASP A 127 0.44 5.64 -17.48
N GLU A 128 0.03 6.09 -18.67
CA GLU A 128 0.28 7.47 -19.11
C GLU A 128 -0.75 8.47 -18.57
N GLY A 129 -2.00 8.02 -18.41
CA GLY A 129 -3.11 8.87 -17.96
C GLY A 129 -2.97 9.26 -16.49
N ILE A 130 -2.56 8.32 -15.65
CA ILE A 130 -2.35 8.56 -14.21
C ILE A 130 -1.15 9.49 -14.01
N ASN A 131 -0.01 9.24 -14.70
CA ASN A 131 1.17 10.09 -14.58
C ASN A 131 0.92 11.56 -14.95
N LYS A 132 0.11 11.82 -15.99
CA LYS A 132 -0.26 13.19 -16.38
C LYS A 132 -1.16 13.89 -15.35
N LEU A 133 -2.05 13.16 -14.68
CA LEU A 133 -2.91 13.73 -13.65
C LEU A 133 -2.13 14.04 -12.37
N LEU A 134 -1.17 13.18 -12.00
CA LEU A 134 -0.29 13.42 -10.85
C LEU A 134 0.60 14.65 -11.06
N ASN A 135 1.22 14.81 -12.23
CA ASN A 135 2.05 15.98 -12.59
C ASN A 135 1.28 17.32 -12.72
N LYS A 136 -0.04 17.30 -12.66
CA LYS A 136 -0.87 18.53 -12.76
C LYS A 136 -1.41 18.97 -11.41
N ILE A 137 -1.38 18.08 -10.41
CA ILE A 137 -1.83 18.33 -9.04
C ILE A 137 -0.63 18.62 -8.13
N PHE A 138 0.57 18.14 -8.50
CA PHE A 138 1.86 18.42 -7.88
C PHE A 138 2.77 19.14 -8.88
#